data_AF-A0A6M4A9Y5-F1
#
_entry.id   AF-A0A6M4A9Y5-F1
#
_cell.length_a   1.000
_cell.length_b   1.000
_cell.length_c   1.000
_cell.angle_alpha   90.00
_cell.angle_beta   90.00
_cell.angle_gamma   90.00
#
_symmetry.space_group_name_H-M   'P 1'
#
loop_
_entity.id
_entity.type
_entity.pdbx_description
1 polymer ?
#
loop_
_entity_poly.entity_id
_entity_poly.type
_entity_poly.pdbx_seq_one_letter_code
_entity_poly.pdbx_strand_id
1 'polypeptide(L)'
;MTLAAAPRSVLAADGSVNFGKYAGPLTQIDWRGLAAPHQRSRLWQHFHHKHWQYVALATDDIFCGIAIVDVGWTNTAFAYAFDRRAQRMLASFSRDGLPGLSATLNGIASFASSRWQAGFRN
;
A
#
# COMPACT_ATOMS: atom_id res chain seq x y z
N MET A 1 29.51 -14.11 8.90
CA MET A 1 28.37 -14.94 8.45
C MET A 1 27.76 -14.29 7.22
N THR A 2 27.65 -15.01 6.11
CA THR A 2 26.99 -14.56 4.88
C THR A 2 25.53 -15.03 4.89
N LEU A 3 24.61 -14.13 4.56
CA LEU A 3 23.17 -14.45 4.45
C LEU A 3 22.87 -15.18 3.13
N ALA A 4 21.87 -16.06 3.15
CA ALA A 4 21.34 -16.65 1.91
C ALA A 4 20.67 -15.58 1.04
N ALA A 5 20.64 -15.77 -0.28
CA ALA A 5 19.92 -14.86 -1.18
C ALA A 5 18.41 -14.86 -0.90
N ALA A 6 17.76 -13.71 -1.07
CA ALA A 6 16.32 -13.58 -0.87
C ALA A 6 15.55 -14.50 -1.83
N PRO A 7 14.55 -15.25 -1.33
CA PRO A 7 13.67 -16.00 -2.20
C PRO A 7 12.89 -15.04 -3.09
N ARG A 8 12.45 -15.54 -4.25
CA ARG A 8 11.67 -14.73 -5.19
C ARG A 8 10.34 -14.26 -4.59
N SER A 9 9.73 -15.09 -3.73
CA SER A 9 8.39 -14.90 -3.15
C SER A 9 8.39 -15.09 -1.63
N VAL A 10 7.44 -14.45 -0.96
CA VAL A 10 7.15 -14.65 0.46
C VAL A 10 6.64 -16.05 0.79
N LEU A 11 6.05 -16.73 -0.20
CA LEU A 11 5.56 -18.11 -0.07
C LEU A 11 6.44 -19.10 -0.84
N ALA A 12 6.64 -20.28 -0.26
CA ALA A 12 7.15 -21.46 -0.96
C ALA A 12 6.07 -22.06 -1.87
N ALA A 13 6.46 -23.03 -2.70
CA ALA A 13 5.56 -23.66 -3.68
C ALA A 13 4.37 -24.39 -3.04
N ASP A 14 4.50 -24.83 -1.79
CA ASP A 14 3.47 -25.49 -1.00
C ASP A 14 2.55 -24.51 -0.24
N GLY A 15 2.77 -23.20 -0.38
CA GLY A 15 2.01 -22.16 0.32
C GLY A 15 2.49 -21.88 1.75
N SER A 16 3.56 -22.54 2.22
CA SER A 16 4.23 -22.19 3.47
C SER A 16 5.01 -20.88 3.35
N VAL A 17 5.27 -20.21 4.48
CA VAL A 17 5.98 -18.92 4.51
C VAL A 17 7.49 -19.15 4.52
N ASN A 18 8.21 -18.43 3.66
CA ASN A 18 9.67 -18.40 3.66
C ASN A 18 10.20 -17.55 4.82
N PHE A 19 10.19 -18.08 6.04
CA PHE A 19 10.82 -17.43 7.19
C PHE A 19 12.34 -17.42 7.08
N GLY A 20 12.99 -16.38 7.61
CA GLY A 20 14.46 -16.31 7.68
C GLY A 20 15.01 -14.90 7.52
N LYS A 21 16.35 -14.80 7.46
CA LYS A 21 17.09 -13.59 7.12
C LYS A 21 17.79 -13.82 5.80
N TYR A 22 17.61 -12.91 4.86
CA TYR A 22 18.13 -13.03 3.51
C TYR A 22 18.86 -11.77 3.06
N ALA A 23 19.79 -11.92 2.13
CA ALA A 23 20.43 -10.84 1.42
C ALA A 23 19.61 -10.49 0.17
N GLY A 24 19.23 -9.21 0.06
CA GLY A 24 18.51 -8.66 -1.08
C GLY A 24 17.00 -8.53 -0.87
N PRO A 25 16.30 -7.87 -1.81
CA PRO A 25 14.87 -7.65 -1.73
C PRO A 25 14.07 -8.87 -2.20
N LEU A 26 12.85 -8.99 -1.67
CA LEU A 26 11.82 -9.85 -2.23
C LEU A 26 11.23 -9.21 -3.48
N THR A 27 11.13 -9.98 -4.56
CA THR A 27 10.57 -9.49 -5.84
C THR A 27 9.07 -9.70 -5.97
N GLN A 28 8.48 -10.59 -5.17
CA GLN A 28 7.06 -10.92 -5.21
C GLN A 28 6.52 -11.03 -3.78
N ILE A 29 5.64 -10.09 -3.43
CA ILE A 29 4.92 -10.12 -2.16
C ILE A 29 3.45 -10.37 -2.49
N ASP A 30 3.05 -11.64 -2.38
CA ASP A 30 1.69 -12.10 -2.61
C ASP A 30 1.35 -13.19 -1.59
N TRP A 31 0.27 -12.96 -0.84
CA TRP A 31 -0.18 -13.83 0.26
C TRP A 31 -1.37 -14.70 -0.11
N ARG A 32 -1.86 -14.67 -1.36
CA ARG A 32 -3.08 -15.39 -1.79
C ARG A 32 -2.96 -16.91 -1.70
N GLY A 33 -1.73 -17.45 -1.79
CA GLY A 33 -1.45 -18.89 -1.71
C GLY A 33 -1.15 -19.41 -0.30
N LEU A 34 -1.37 -18.62 0.74
CA LEU A 34 -0.98 -18.96 2.11
C LEU A 34 -1.75 -20.20 2.61
N ALA A 35 -0.99 -21.24 3.00
CA ALA A 35 -1.53 -22.50 3.49
C ALA A 35 -1.88 -22.45 5.00
N ALA A 36 -2.60 -23.48 5.48
CA ALA A 36 -2.81 -23.69 6.91
C ALA A 36 -1.46 -23.78 7.66
N PRO A 37 -1.38 -23.33 8.93
CA PRO A 37 -2.45 -22.75 9.76
C PRO A 37 -2.64 -21.25 9.57
N HIS A 38 -1.86 -20.61 8.69
CA HIS A 38 -1.85 -19.15 8.54
C HIS A 38 -2.94 -18.64 7.58
N GLN A 39 -3.57 -19.54 6.82
CA GLN A 39 -4.71 -19.21 5.97
C GLN A 39 -5.85 -18.60 6.79
N ARG A 40 -6.43 -17.51 6.29
CA ARG A 40 -7.55 -16.79 6.92
C ARG A 40 -8.73 -16.71 5.97
N SER A 41 -9.94 -16.66 6.54
CA SER A 41 -11.17 -16.52 5.74
C SER A 41 -11.21 -15.16 5.04
N ARG A 42 -11.93 -15.06 3.92
CA ARG A 42 -12.07 -13.80 3.17
C ARG A 42 -12.67 -12.67 4.01
N LEU A 43 -13.62 -13.00 4.90
CA LEU A 43 -14.23 -12.03 5.80
C LEU A 43 -13.20 -11.48 6.79
N TRP A 44 -12.38 -12.36 7.37
CA TRP A 44 -11.29 -11.95 8.25
C TRP A 44 -10.30 -11.07 7.48
N GLN A 45 -9.89 -11.49 6.27
CA GLN A 45 -8.98 -10.70 5.44
C GLN A 45 -9.56 -9.31 5.15
N HIS A 46 -10.85 -9.20 4.83
CA HIS A 46 -11.50 -7.93 4.54
C HIS A 46 -11.44 -6.94 5.72
N PHE A 47 -11.60 -7.40 6.96
CA PHE A 47 -11.56 -6.51 8.13
C PHE A 47 -10.16 -6.29 8.73
N HIS A 48 -9.19 -7.12 8.37
CA HIS A 48 -7.85 -7.08 8.97
C HIS A 48 -6.73 -6.72 8.00
N HIS A 49 -6.93 -6.84 6.68
CA HIS A 49 -5.95 -6.41 5.70
C HIS A 49 -6.04 -4.91 5.49
N LYS A 50 -4.90 -4.24 5.68
CA LYS A 50 -4.76 -2.81 5.51
C LYS A 50 -3.81 -2.55 4.35
N HIS A 51 -4.29 -1.81 3.35
CA HIS A 51 -3.53 -1.48 2.13
C HIS A 51 -3.23 0.02 2.11
N TRP A 52 -1.96 0.35 1.97
CA TRP A 52 -1.46 1.71 2.14
C TRP A 52 -0.56 2.00 0.95
N GLN A 53 -0.85 3.05 0.19
CA GLN A 53 0.02 3.50 -0.89
C GLN A 53 0.39 4.95 -0.68
N TYR A 54 1.70 5.19 -0.74
CA TYR A 54 2.30 6.51 -0.64
C TYR A 54 3.06 6.82 -1.92
N VAL A 55 2.87 8.02 -2.42
CA VAL A 55 3.68 8.57 -3.50
C VAL A 55 4.10 9.96 -3.08
N ALA A 56 5.37 10.26 -3.27
CA ALA A 56 5.90 11.59 -3.08
C ALA A 56 6.69 12.03 -4.31
N LEU A 57 6.58 13.31 -4.63
CA LEU A 57 7.39 14.00 -5.63
C LEU A 57 8.13 15.12 -4.90
N ALA A 58 9.45 15.10 -4.98
CA ALA A 58 10.29 16.08 -4.32
C ALA A 58 11.17 16.77 -5.36
N THR A 59 11.09 18.10 -5.38
CA THR A 59 12.04 18.98 -6.08
C THR A 59 12.73 19.87 -5.04
N ASP A 60 13.62 20.75 -5.49
CA ASP A 60 14.26 21.75 -4.61
C ASP A 60 13.23 22.74 -4.02
N ASP A 61 12.14 23.00 -4.75
CA ASP A 61 11.18 24.05 -4.41
C ASP A 61 9.91 23.50 -3.77
N ILE A 62 9.47 22.33 -4.21
CA ILE A 62 8.17 21.78 -3.83
C ILE A 62 8.34 20.33 -3.38
N PHE A 63 7.62 19.99 -2.31
CA PHE A 63 7.39 18.61 -1.91
C PHE A 63 5.89 18.32 -1.97
N CYS A 64 5.50 17.35 -2.78
CA CYS A 64 4.12 16.87 -2.86
C CYS A 64 4.03 15.44 -2.34
N GLY A 65 3.07 15.19 -1.46
CA GLY A 65 2.80 13.84 -0.93
C GLY A 65 1.35 13.46 -1.16
N ILE A 66 1.12 12.21 -1.52
CA ILE A 66 -0.20 11.61 -1.63
C ILE A 66 -0.19 10.29 -0.88
N ALA A 67 -1.23 10.04 -0.11
CA ALA A 67 -1.51 8.76 0.50
C ALA A 67 -2.94 8.33 0.19
N ILE A 68 -3.09 7.06 -0.16
CA ILE A 68 -4.40 6.40 -0.22
C ILE A 68 -4.32 5.21 0.73
N VAL A 69 -5.26 5.16 1.66
CA VAL A 69 -5.33 4.15 2.72
C VAL A 69 -6.67 3.45 2.63
N ASP A 70 -6.64 2.12 2.59
CA ASP A 70 -7.81 1.26 2.69
C ASP A 70 -7.63 0.34 3.90
N VAL A 71 -8.56 0.43 4.85
CA VAL A 71 -8.59 -0.43 6.05
C VAL A 71 -9.76 -1.42 6.01
N GLY A 72 -10.35 -1.65 4.84
CA GLY A 72 -11.41 -2.61 4.59
C GLY A 72 -12.80 -2.04 4.85
N TRP A 73 -13.04 -1.53 6.05
CA TRP A 73 -14.34 -0.95 6.46
C TRP A 73 -14.44 0.56 6.23
N THR A 74 -13.33 1.22 5.87
CA THR A 74 -13.30 2.60 5.40
C THR A 74 -12.03 2.82 4.57
N ASN A 75 -12.01 3.88 3.76
CA ASN A 75 -10.81 4.35 3.10
C ASN A 75 -10.65 5.87 3.27
N THR A 76 -9.42 6.33 3.17
CA THR A 76 -9.09 7.76 3.25
C THR A 76 -7.99 8.07 2.25
N ALA A 77 -8.07 9.25 1.65
CA ALA A 77 -7.00 9.79 0.83
C ALA A 77 -6.67 11.22 1.27
N PHE A 78 -5.38 11.50 1.36
CA PHE A 78 -4.89 12.83 1.59
C PHE A 78 -3.77 13.16 0.62
N ALA A 79 -3.73 14.42 0.21
CA ALA A 79 -2.71 14.96 -0.66
C ALA A 79 -2.30 16.34 -0.17
N TYR A 80 -1.03 16.69 -0.36
CA TYR A 80 -0.55 18.01 -0.02
C TYR A 80 0.58 18.45 -0.94
N ALA A 81 0.74 19.75 -1.07
CA ALA A 81 1.87 20.39 -1.75
C ALA A 81 2.46 21.43 -0.79
N PHE A 82 3.75 21.29 -0.51
CA PHE A 82 4.50 22.12 0.43
C PHE A 82 5.61 22.87 -0.30
N ASP A 83 5.66 24.18 -0.11
CA ASP A 83 6.74 25.05 -0.58
C ASP A 83 7.91 24.94 0.40
N ARG A 84 9.03 24.40 -0.08
CA ARG A 84 10.22 24.15 0.73
C ARG A 84 11.00 25.42 1.02
N ARG A 85 10.95 26.41 0.13
CA ARG A 85 11.66 27.70 0.25
C ARG A 85 10.93 28.61 1.22
N ALA A 86 9.63 28.80 1.00
CA ALA A 86 8.78 29.64 1.85
C ALA A 86 8.28 28.92 3.11
N GLN A 87 8.57 27.62 3.24
CA GLN A 87 8.23 26.78 4.39
C GLN A 87 6.73 26.80 4.71
N ARG A 88 5.87 26.74 3.69
CA ARG A 88 4.42 26.85 3.86
C ARG A 88 3.65 25.86 3.00
N MET A 89 2.44 25.53 3.44
CA MET A 89 1.52 24.71 2.65
C MET A 89 0.96 25.52 1.47
N LEU A 90 1.05 24.96 0.26
CA LEU A 90 0.45 25.53 -0.95
C LEU A 90 -0.96 24.97 -1.17
N ALA A 91 -1.15 23.68 -0.90
CA ALA A 91 -2.44 23.02 -1.02
C ALA A 91 -2.51 21.81 -0.08
N SER A 92 -3.72 21.49 0.36
CA SER A 92 -4.01 20.28 1.13
C SER A 92 -5.38 19.73 0.75
N PHE A 93 -5.48 18.42 0.74
CA PHE A 93 -6.70 17.65 0.49
C PHE A 93 -6.77 16.51 1.51
N SER A 94 -7.95 16.26 2.04
CA SER A 94 -8.24 15.09 2.87
C SER A 94 -9.70 14.71 2.69
N ARG A 95 -9.97 13.43 2.39
CA ARG A 95 -11.32 12.89 2.31
C ARG A 95 -11.34 11.45 2.77
N ASP A 96 -12.31 11.15 3.62
CA ASP A 96 -12.74 9.80 3.87
C ASP A 96 -13.77 9.37 2.82
N GLY A 97 -13.82 8.09 2.54
CA GLY A 97 -14.63 7.51 1.49
C GLY A 97 -15.27 6.20 1.90
N LEU A 98 -16.20 5.75 1.05
CA LEU A 98 -16.94 4.52 1.30
C LEU A 98 -16.14 3.31 0.79
N PRO A 99 -16.15 2.18 1.52
CA PRO A 99 -15.54 0.92 1.09
C PRO A 99 -15.97 0.52 -0.31
N GLY A 100 -15.02 0.13 -1.16
CA GLY A 100 -15.28 -0.35 -2.52
C GLY A 100 -15.77 0.70 -3.53
N LEU A 101 -15.99 1.96 -3.13
CA LEU A 101 -16.47 3.03 -4.02
C LEU A 101 -15.44 4.14 -4.22
N SER A 102 -14.79 4.57 -3.15
CA SER A 102 -13.92 5.77 -3.18
C SER A 102 -12.45 5.46 -3.44
N ALA A 103 -11.99 4.25 -3.14
CA ALA A 103 -10.60 3.84 -3.34
C ALA A 103 -10.50 2.45 -3.98
N THR A 104 -9.48 2.25 -4.82
CA THR A 104 -9.03 0.93 -5.25
C THR A 104 -7.52 0.89 -5.10
N LEU A 105 -7.05 0.01 -4.21
CA LEU A 105 -5.63 -0.26 -3.98
C LEU A 105 -5.29 -1.65 -4.49
N ASN A 106 -4.06 -1.83 -5.00
CA ASN A 106 -3.62 -3.14 -5.42
C ASN A 106 -3.26 -4.02 -4.22
N GLY A 107 -3.74 -5.26 -4.26
CA GLY A 107 -3.45 -6.28 -3.25
C GLY A 107 -2.06 -6.92 -3.38
N ILE A 108 -1.31 -6.58 -4.44
CA ILE A 108 0.03 -7.10 -4.73
C ILE A 108 0.99 -5.92 -4.67
N ALA A 109 2.09 -6.05 -3.93
CA ALA A 109 3.14 -5.03 -3.87
C ALA A 109 3.93 -5.01 -5.20
N SER A 110 3.30 -4.46 -6.22
CA SER A 110 3.85 -4.22 -7.56
C SER A 110 3.61 -2.74 -7.90
N PHE A 111 4.29 -2.21 -8.92
CA PHE A 111 4.08 -0.85 -9.46
C PHE A 111 2.72 -0.69 -10.17
N ALA A 112 1.66 -1.27 -9.63
CA ALA A 112 0.33 -1.23 -10.19
C ALA A 112 -0.42 0.04 -9.74
N SER A 113 -1.39 0.46 -10.54
CA SER A 113 -2.15 1.70 -10.37
C SER A 113 -3.10 1.66 -9.17
N SER A 114 -2.99 2.63 -8.26
CA SER A 114 -4.01 2.89 -7.25
C SER A 114 -4.83 4.11 -7.62
N ARG A 115 -6.12 4.11 -7.27
CA ARG A 115 -7.06 5.15 -7.67
C ARG A 115 -7.90 5.62 -6.49
N TRP A 116 -8.10 6.92 -6.41
CA TRP A 116 -9.10 7.57 -5.59
C TRP A 116 -10.17 8.22 -6.48
N GLN A 117 -11.44 8.10 -6.12
CA GLN A 117 -12.56 8.77 -6.76
C GLN A 117 -13.40 9.49 -5.70
N ALA A 118 -13.28 10.82 -5.66
CA ALA A 118 -14.27 11.66 -5.01
C ALA A 118 -15.34 12.00 -6.05
N GLY A 119 -16.61 11.68 -5.77
CA GLY A 119 -17.71 12.12 -6.63
C GLY A 119 -17.73 13.65 -6.67
N PHE A 120 -17.41 14.24 -7.82
CA PHE A 120 -17.75 15.62 -8.12
C PHE A 120 -19.24 15.63 -8.47
N ARG A 121 -20.09 16.06 -7.55
CA ARG A 121 -21.33 16.72 -7.97
C ARG A 121 -20.95 18.16 -8.29
N ASN A 122 -20.91 18.48 -9.58
CA ASN A 122 -21.02 19.85 -10.08
C ASN A 122 -22.38 20.43 -9.69
#